data_AF-A0A1B8JA28-F1
#
_entry.id   AF-A0A1B8JA28-F1
#
_cell.length_a   1.000
_cell.length_b   1.000
_cell.length_c   1.000
_cell.angle_alpha   90.00
_cell.angle_beta   90.00
_cell.angle_gamma   90.00
#
_symmetry.space_group_name_H-M   'P 1'
#
loop_
_entity.id
_entity.type
_entity.pdbx_description
1 polymer ?
#
loop_
_entity_poly.entity_id
_entity_poly.type
_entity_poly.pdbx_seq_one_letter_code
_entity_poly.pdbx_strand_id
1 'polypeptide(L)' 'MKIGAPIVQNDGDYGNFKSVYQEFCLQNESGGAFYQPNVFFAYESCGLGFRKGGEILDNYSKFVSHIIV' A
#
# COMPACT_ATOMS: atom_id res chain seq x y z
N MET A 1 -13.26 -21.59 17.81
CA MET A 1 -12.04 -21.20 17.05
C MET A 1 -11.93 -19.70 17.20
N LYS A 2 -10.90 -19.17 17.88
CA LYS A 2 -10.70 -17.71 17.93
C LYS A 2 -10.14 -17.33 16.57
N ILE A 3 -11.02 -16.84 15.69
CA ILE A 3 -10.63 -16.25 14.41
C ILE A 3 -9.74 -15.07 14.80
N GLY A 4 -8.48 -15.05 14.35
CA GLY A 4 -7.57 -13.95 14.64
C GLY A 4 -8.20 -12.64 14.19
N ALA A 5 -8.21 -11.64 15.07
CA ALA A 5 -8.61 -10.30 14.67
C ALA A 5 -7.50 -9.70 13.80
N PRO A 6 -7.84 -8.96 12.73
CA PRO A 6 -6.85 -8.23 11.95
C PRO A 6 -6.13 -7.23 12.85
N ILE A 7 -4.81 -7.13 12.68
CA ILE A 7 -3.96 -6.17 13.43
C ILE A 7 -4.25 -4.74 12.96
N VAL A 8 -4.47 -4.58 11.64
CA VAL A 8 -4.85 -3.33 10.98
C VAL A 8 -5.90 -3.64 9.92
N GLN A 9 -6.93 -2.80 9.82
CA GLN A 9 -7.99 -2.88 8.82
C GLN A 9 -8.50 -1.49 8.49
N ASN A 10 -8.78 -1.24 7.22
CA ASN A 10 -9.51 -0.05 6.77
C ASN A 10 -10.95 -0.43 6.44
N ASP A 11 -11.89 0.48 6.70
CA ASP A 11 -13.27 0.35 6.26
C ASP A 11 -13.41 0.62 4.75
N GLY A 12 -14.50 0.13 4.15
CA GLY A 12 -14.82 0.39 2.74
C GLY A 12 -16.03 -0.41 2.24
N ASP A 13 -16.44 -0.13 1.00
CA ASP A 13 -17.72 -0.64 0.44
C ASP A 13 -17.63 -2.09 -0.09
N TYR A 14 -16.46 -2.72 -0.02
CA TYR A 14 -16.19 -4.00 -0.69
C TYR A 14 -16.31 -5.24 0.21
N GLY A 15 -16.82 -5.11 1.45
CA GLY A 15 -16.92 -6.23 2.40
C GLY A 15 -17.80 -7.40 1.95
N ASN A 16 -18.68 -7.18 0.96
CA ASN A 16 -19.56 -8.21 0.39
C ASN A 16 -18.93 -9.05 -0.72
N PHE A 17 -17.73 -8.70 -1.19
CA PHE A 17 -17.03 -9.46 -2.23
C PHE A 17 -16.18 -10.58 -1.61
N LYS A 18 -15.85 -11.60 -2.42
CA LYS A 18 -14.95 -12.67 -1.97
C LYS A 18 -13.55 -12.12 -1.71
N SER A 19 -13.01 -12.41 -0.54
CA SER A 19 -11.63 -12.06 -0.19
C SER A 19 -10.63 -12.90 -0.98
N VAL A 20 -9.51 -12.27 -1.33
CA VAL A 20 -8.28 -12.95 -1.76
C VAL A 20 -7.24 -12.81 -0.66
N TYR A 21 -6.36 -13.80 -0.53
CA TYR A 21 -5.33 -13.83 0.51
C TYR A 21 -3.97 -13.79 -0.15
N GLN A 22 -3.11 -12.89 0.33
CA GLN A 22 -1.72 -12.75 -0.07
C GLN A 22 -0.83 -13.04 1.13
N GLU A 23 0.37 -13.58 0.90
CA GLU A 23 1.40 -13.65 1.94
C GLU A 23 1.70 -12.25 2.49
N PHE A 24 1.85 -12.15 3.81
CA PHE A 24 2.17 -10.89 4.47
C PHE A 24 3.57 -10.42 4.04
N CYS A 25 3.66 -9.20 3.53
CA CYS A 25 4.91 -8.55 3.18
C CYS A 25 4.87 -7.12 3.70
N LEU A 26 5.84 -6.78 4.53
CA LEU A 26 5.95 -5.43 5.07
C LEU A 26 6.45 -4.47 3.98
N GLN A 27 5.83 -3.30 3.90
CA GLN A 27 6.30 -2.22 3.03
C GLN A 27 7.68 -1.71 3.49
N ASN A 28 8.37 -1.00 2.60
CA ASN A 28 9.61 -0.33 2.98
C ASN A 28 9.32 0.72 4.05
N GLU A 29 10.09 0.71 5.14
CA GLU A 29 9.92 1.65 6.25
C GLU A 29 11.17 2.55 6.38
N SER A 30 10.94 3.84 6.60
CA SER A 30 12.00 4.78 6.96
C SER A 30 11.43 5.93 7.79
N GLY A 31 12.11 6.28 8.88
CA GLY A 31 11.70 7.40 9.74
C GLY A 31 10.29 7.26 10.32
N GLY A 32 9.85 6.03 10.62
CA GLY A 32 8.52 5.73 11.16
C GLY A 32 7.37 5.88 10.16
N ALA A 33 7.66 5.88 8.86
CA ALA A 33 6.65 5.90 7.81
C ALA A 33 6.88 4.78 6.80
N PHE A 34 5.77 4.27 6.25
CA PHE A 34 5.80 3.26 5.20
C PHE A 34 5.74 3.89 3.81
N TYR A 35 6.48 3.29 2.89
CA TYR A 35 6.65 3.74 1.52
C TYR A 35 6.34 2.60 0.56
N GLN A 36 5.38 2.83 -0.32
CA GLN A 36 5.08 1.93 -1.42
C GLN A 36 5.57 2.54 -2.74
N PRO A 37 6.51 1.89 -3.45
CA PRO A 37 6.86 2.27 -4.81
C PRO A 37 5.73 1.89 -5.77
N ASN A 38 5.53 2.71 -6.80
CA ASN A 38 4.63 2.43 -7.91
C ASN A 38 5.33 2.69 -9.24
N VAL A 39 4.96 1.91 -10.25
CA VAL A 39 5.41 2.10 -11.63
C VAL A 39 4.18 2.44 -12.47
N PHE A 40 4.21 3.56 -13.17
CA PHE A 40 3.21 3.94 -14.15
C PHE A 40 3.47 3.20 -15.46
N PHE A 41 2.41 2.72 -16.09
CA PHE A 41 2.48 1.94 -17.32
C PHE A 41 1.60 2.55 -18.41
N ALA A 42 2.19 2.83 -19.56
CA ALA A 42 1.52 3.30 -20.77
C ALA A 42 2.19 2.66 -21.99
N TYR A 43 1.79 1.42 -22.31
CA TYR A 43 2.45 0.53 -23.27
C TYR A 43 3.90 0.12 -22.91
N GLU A 44 4.56 0.89 -22.06
CA GLU A 44 5.83 0.58 -21.39
C GLU A 44 5.85 1.19 -19.98
N SER A 45 6.83 0.81 -19.16
CA SER A 45 7.09 1.49 -17.88
C SER A 45 7.52 2.94 -18.14
N CYS A 46 6.70 3.91 -17.75
CA CYS A 46 6.87 5.31 -18.15
C CYS A 46 7.03 6.29 -16.98
N GLY A 47 6.94 5.81 -15.74
CA GLY A 47 7.12 6.67 -14.58
C GLY A 47 7.27 5.87 -13.30
N LEU A 48 7.92 6.50 -12.32
CA LEU A 48 8.04 6.01 -10.96
C LEU A 48 7.30 6.97 -10.03
N GLY A 49 6.75 6.45 -8.95
CA GLY A 49 6.22 7.26 -7.87
C GLY A 49 6.30 6.52 -6.55
N PHE A 50 6.18 7.28 -5.47
CA PHE A 50 6.20 6.73 -4.12
C PHE A 50 5.01 7.29 -3.34
N ARG A 51 4.30 6.39 -2.67
CA ARG A 51 3.22 6.74 -1.75
C ARG A 51 3.73 6.54 -0.32
N LYS A 52 3.63 7.59 0.50
CA LYS A 52 3.93 7.58 1.93
C LYS A 52 2.63 7.49 2.73
N GLY A 53 2.56 6.57 3.68
CA GLY A 53 1.40 6.38 4.56
C GLY A 53 1.68 5.43 5.73
N GLY A 54 0.60 4.85 6.27
CA GLY A 54 0.66 3.77 7.27
C GLY A 54 0.82 2.38 6.63
N GLU A 55 0.60 1.33 7.41
CA GLU A 55 0.71 -0.07 6.95
C GLU A 55 -0.21 -0.39 5.76
N ILE A 56 -1.42 0.18 5.74
CA ILE A 56 -2.35 0.12 4.62
C ILE A 56 -2.41 1.52 3.99
N LEU A 57 -2.03 1.62 2.71
CA LEU A 57 -2.17 2.88 1.98
C LEU A 57 -3.62 3.10 1.55
N ASP A 58 -4.09 4.33 1.73
CA ASP A 58 -5.43 4.75 1.36
C ASP A 58 -5.41 6.08 0.57
N ASN A 59 -6.57 6.73 0.49
CA ASN A 59 -6.73 8.02 -0.19
C ASN A 59 -6.07 9.19 0.57
N TYR A 60 -5.80 9.06 1.87
CA TYR A 60 -5.11 10.07 2.66
C TYR A 60 -3.58 9.98 2.54
N SER A 61 -3.05 8.81 2.16
CA SER A 61 -1.63 8.64 1.82
C SER A 61 -1.17 9.67 0.78
N LYS A 62 0.08 10.11 0.88
CA LYS A 62 0.62 11.22 0.08
C LYS A 62 1.59 10.72 -0.97
N PHE A 63 1.59 11.34 -2.14
CA PHE A 63 2.73 11.22 -3.04
C PHE A 63 3.91 11.99 -2.47
N VAL A 64 5.11 11.43 -2.61
CA VAL A 64 6.35 12.11 -2.21
C VAL A 64 7.24 12.32 -3.43
N SER A 65 7.95 13.46 -3.42
CA SER A 65 8.99 13.73 -4.40
C SER A 65 10.12 12.71 -4.26
N HIS A 66 10.74 12.38 -5.38
CA HIS A 66 11.88 11.48 -5.44
C HIS A 66 12.80 11.91 -6.58
N ILE A 67 14.05 11.48 -6.52
CA ILE A 67 15.07 11.67 -7.54
C ILE A 67 15.71 10.32 -7.82
N ILE A 68 15.99 10.03 -9.09
CA ILE A 68 16.80 8.89 -9.49
C ILE A 68 18.25 9.39 -9.58
N VAL A 69 19.14 8.76 -8.83
CA VAL A 69 20.58 9.08 -8.76
C VAL A 69 21.42 7.94 -9.31
#